data_AF-A0A3C0BKG1-F1
#
_entry.id   AF-A0A3C0BKG1-F1
#
_cell.length_a   1.000
_cell.length_b   1.000
_cell.length_c   1.000
_cell.angle_alpha   90.00
_cell.angle_beta   90.00
_cell.angle_gamma   90.00
#
_symmetry.space_group_name_H-M   'P 1'
#
loop_
_entity.id
_entity.type
_entity.pdbx_description
1 polymer ?
#
loop_
_entity_poly.entity_id
_entity_poly.type
_entity_poly.pdbx_seq_one_letter_code
_entity_poly.pdbx_strand_id
1 'polypeptide(L)'
;NPLNALIIGTVRMGFGHWRMAIAMASAAHHLGYTPYLLDIMSFDGSTAQKSIRFLEYWYDVFSRISQKSKWFNKHIWEHATSTGGRSLRSCVYERCLSQLFTPLFINFQKDIPLLSLHPWIGHAAVLCGMKNIVSIIPDNLPLAFWLVEGTRHTVQSPSAYMGYRTLLSMDAHYPITNCLPQGTLIEAGHYVDYEIVSTIEHDCSRRLERS
;
A
#
# COMPACT_ATOMS: atom_id res chain seq x y z
N ASN A 1 5.68 -6.95 24.79
CA ASN A 1 4.84 -8.14 25.10
C ASN A 1 4.39 -8.73 23.77
N PRO A 2 4.78 -9.97 23.40
CA PRO A 2 4.50 -10.53 22.07
C PRO A 2 3.01 -10.58 21.71
N LEU A 3 2.10 -10.57 22.70
CA LEU A 3 0.65 -10.53 22.47
C LEU A 3 0.14 -9.23 21.83
N ASN A 4 0.87 -8.13 21.98
CA ASN A 4 0.49 -6.82 21.42
C ASN A 4 1.38 -6.43 20.23
N ALA A 5 2.17 -7.35 19.68
CA ALA A 5 3.04 -7.06 18.56
C ALA A 5 2.23 -6.80 17.28
N LEU A 6 2.59 -5.76 16.55
CA LEU A 6 2.01 -5.42 15.24
C LEU A 6 3.13 -5.16 14.25
N ILE A 7 3.14 -5.88 13.13
CA ILE A 7 4.11 -5.61 12.06
C ILE A 7 3.56 -4.51 11.15
N ILE A 8 4.40 -3.53 10.83
CA ILE A 8 4.12 -2.49 9.84
C ILE A 8 5.12 -2.69 8.71
N GLY A 9 4.70 -3.34 7.63
CA GLY A 9 5.53 -3.54 6.46
C GLY A 9 5.52 -2.31 5.57
N THR A 10 6.69 -1.85 5.13
CA THR A 10 6.84 -0.70 4.24
C THR A 10 7.99 -0.89 3.23
N VAL A 11 8.06 0.03 2.27
CA VAL A 11 9.09 0.12 1.22
C VAL A 11 9.54 1.58 1.09
N ARG A 12 10.78 1.85 0.69
CA ARG A 12 11.31 3.21 0.47
C ARG A 12 11.13 3.72 -0.96
N MET A 13 9.94 3.51 -1.54
CA MET A 13 9.56 4.12 -2.81
C MET A 13 8.90 5.47 -2.56
N GLY A 14 9.70 6.54 -2.60
CA GLY A 14 9.28 7.91 -2.26
C GLY A 14 8.98 8.11 -0.77
N PHE A 15 8.53 9.32 -0.40
CA PHE A 15 8.27 9.67 1.01
C PHE A 15 6.89 9.23 1.54
N GLY A 16 5.96 8.89 0.66
CA GLY A 16 4.57 8.58 1.02
C GLY A 16 4.42 7.33 1.88
N HIS A 17 5.05 6.22 1.47
CA HIS A 17 4.99 4.94 2.19
C HIS A 17 5.57 5.03 3.61
N TRP A 18 6.65 5.79 3.78
CA TRP A 18 7.26 5.99 5.08
C TRP A 18 6.40 6.87 6.00
N ARG A 19 5.82 7.94 5.46
CA ARG A 19 4.89 8.79 6.23
C ARG A 19 3.69 7.98 6.73
N MET A 20 3.12 7.12 5.89
CA MET A 20 2.07 6.21 6.32
C MET A 20 2.53 5.23 7.39
N ALA A 21 3.77 4.73 7.31
CA ALA A 21 4.30 3.81 8.30
C ALA A 21 4.40 4.45 9.68
N ILE A 22 4.84 5.72 9.72
CA ILE A 22 4.88 6.52 10.94
C ILE A 22 3.46 6.74 11.48
N ALA A 23 2.51 7.13 10.63
CA ALA A 23 1.11 7.32 11.03
C ALA A 23 0.51 6.06 11.66
N MET A 24 0.71 4.91 11.02
CA MET A 24 0.25 3.62 11.51
C MET A 24 0.95 3.22 12.81
N ALA A 25 2.24 3.48 12.94
CA ALA A 25 3.00 3.19 14.16
C ALA A 25 2.52 4.04 15.34
N SER A 26 2.30 5.33 15.10
CA SER A 26 1.75 6.27 16.07
C SER A 26 0.36 5.83 16.56
N ALA A 27 -0.57 5.56 15.63
CA ALA A 27 -1.91 5.11 15.99
C ALA A 27 -1.89 3.75 16.71
N ALA A 28 -1.08 2.80 16.25
CA ALA A 28 -0.93 1.50 16.90
C ALA A 28 -0.38 1.62 18.33
N HIS A 29 0.63 2.45 18.52
CA HIS A 29 1.22 2.72 19.84
C HIS A 29 0.19 3.32 20.79
N HIS A 30 -0.60 4.30 20.33
CA HIS A 30 -1.68 4.89 21.13
C HIS A 30 -2.74 3.84 21.54
N LEU A 31 -3.06 2.91 20.65
CA LEU A 31 -3.98 1.79 20.91
C LEU A 31 -3.39 0.68 21.80
N GLY A 32 -2.15 0.82 22.28
CA GLY A 32 -1.50 -0.15 23.17
C GLY A 32 -0.78 -1.31 22.45
N TYR A 33 -0.67 -1.25 21.12
CA TYR A 33 0.19 -2.17 20.36
C TYR A 33 1.66 -1.78 20.45
N THR A 34 2.54 -2.76 20.24
CA THR A 34 3.97 -2.55 20.03
C THR A 34 4.24 -2.65 18.53
N PRO A 35 4.37 -1.52 17.80
CA PRO A 35 4.62 -1.54 16.37
C PRO A 35 6.07 -1.93 16.06
N TYR A 36 6.25 -2.86 15.11
CA TYR A 36 7.53 -3.27 14.56
C TYR A 36 7.58 -2.91 13.09
N LEU A 37 8.48 -2.00 12.74
CA LEU A 37 8.62 -1.51 11.38
C LEU A 37 9.49 -2.48 10.56
N LEU A 38 8.90 -3.06 9.52
CA LEU A 38 9.56 -3.94 8.56
C LEU A 38 9.74 -3.20 7.25
N ASP A 39 10.93 -2.66 7.04
CA ASP A 39 11.33 -2.10 5.76
C ASP A 39 12.03 -3.15 4.91
N ILE A 40 11.35 -3.62 3.86
CA ILE A 40 11.86 -4.70 3.00
C ILE A 40 13.12 -4.30 2.21
N MET A 41 13.44 -3.01 2.12
CA MET A 41 14.66 -2.52 1.49
C MET A 41 15.86 -2.43 2.44
N SER A 42 15.64 -2.56 3.75
CA SER A 42 16.70 -2.50 4.77
C SER A 42 17.55 -3.77 4.85
N PHE A 43 17.17 -4.84 4.14
CA PHE A 43 17.92 -6.09 4.07
C PHE A 43 18.94 -6.05 2.93
N ASP A 44 20.15 -5.56 3.23
CA ASP A 44 21.21 -5.41 2.25
C ASP A 44 21.57 -6.72 1.54
N GLY A 45 21.66 -6.66 0.20
CA GLY A 45 22.01 -7.80 -0.63
C GLY A 45 20.89 -8.84 -0.81
N SER A 46 19.75 -8.67 -0.15
CA SER A 46 18.57 -9.53 -0.34
C SER A 46 18.01 -9.42 -1.75
N THR A 47 17.30 -10.48 -2.19
CA THR A 47 16.56 -10.46 -3.46
C THR A 47 15.55 -9.33 -3.48
N ALA A 48 14.86 -9.09 -2.36
CA ALA A 48 13.89 -8.01 -2.25
C ALA A 48 14.51 -6.64 -2.56
N GLN A 49 15.59 -6.30 -1.86
CA GLN A 49 16.27 -5.03 -2.09
C GLN A 49 16.78 -4.90 -3.53
N LYS A 50 17.40 -5.95 -4.10
CA LYS A 50 17.92 -5.93 -5.47
C LYS A 50 16.82 -5.73 -6.51
N SER A 51 15.71 -6.45 -6.39
CA SER A 51 14.57 -6.33 -7.29
C SER A 51 13.95 -4.92 -7.23
N ILE A 52 13.77 -4.38 -6.02
CA ILE A 52 13.19 -3.05 -5.83
C ILE A 52 14.11 -1.97 -6.41
N ARG A 53 15.42 -2.02 -6.14
CA ARG A 53 16.39 -1.08 -6.72
C ARG A 53 16.42 -1.15 -8.25
N PHE A 54 16.26 -2.35 -8.83
CA PHE A 54 16.18 -2.51 -10.28
C PHE A 54 14.93 -1.82 -10.85
N LEU A 55 13.78 -1.99 -10.21
CA LEU A 55 12.53 -1.32 -10.62
C LEU A 55 12.62 0.21 -10.48
N GLU A 56 13.18 0.69 -9.37
CA GLU A 56 13.41 2.13 -9.13
C GLU A 56 14.34 2.74 -10.19
N TYR A 57 15.44 2.06 -10.51
CA TYR A 57 16.37 2.52 -11.54
C TYR A 57 15.66 2.76 -12.88
N TRP A 58 14.85 1.79 -13.33
CA TRP A 58 14.13 1.94 -14.60
C TRP A 58 13.03 2.99 -14.52
N TYR A 59 12.31 3.08 -13.41
CA TYR A 59 11.34 4.13 -13.19
C TYR A 59 11.97 5.52 -13.31
N ASP A 60 13.12 5.74 -12.66
CA ASP A 60 13.85 7.01 -12.70
C ASP A 60 14.35 7.35 -14.11
N VAL A 61 14.87 6.36 -14.84
CA VAL A 61 15.28 6.54 -16.23
C VAL A 61 14.10 6.99 -17.09
N PHE A 62 12.98 6.29 -17.03
CA PHE A 62 11.80 6.63 -17.84
C PHE A 62 11.13 7.95 -17.41
N SER A 63 11.11 8.25 -16.12
CA SER A 63 10.64 9.53 -15.58
C SER A 63 11.49 10.70 -16.11
N ARG A 64 12.82 10.56 -16.16
CA ARG A 64 13.69 11.59 -16.76
C ARG A 64 13.48 11.74 -18.26
N ILE A 65 13.17 10.64 -18.96
CA ILE A 65 12.86 10.68 -20.39
C ILE A 65 11.51 11.40 -20.62
N SER A 66 10.50 11.12 -19.80
CA SER A 66 9.17 11.75 -19.92
C SER A 66 9.22 13.26 -19.69
N GLN A 67 10.04 13.73 -18.75
CA GLN A 67 10.27 15.15 -18.53
C GLN A 67 10.93 15.85 -19.74
N LYS A 68 11.73 15.13 -20.53
CA LYS A 68 12.45 15.68 -21.69
C LYS A 68 11.67 15.54 -23.00
N SER A 69 10.72 14.61 -23.09
CA SER A 69 9.98 14.32 -24.33
C SER A 69 8.48 14.32 -24.10
N LYS A 70 7.80 15.37 -24.59
CA LYS A 70 6.32 15.47 -24.56
C LYS A 70 5.65 14.30 -25.29
N TRP A 71 6.25 13.84 -26.39
CA TRP A 71 5.72 12.72 -27.15
C TRP A 71 5.79 11.41 -26.33
N PHE A 72 6.94 11.12 -25.73
CA PHE A 72 7.12 9.95 -24.87
C PHE A 72 6.20 10.02 -23.65
N ASN A 73 6.10 11.21 -23.04
CA ASN A 73 5.22 11.42 -21.89
C ASN A 73 3.78 11.05 -22.22
N LYS A 74 3.23 11.63 -23.30
CA LYS A 74 1.83 11.43 -23.69
C LYS A 74 1.50 9.99 -24.12
N HIS A 75 2.37 9.34 -24.89
CA HIS A 75 2.04 8.05 -25.50
C HIS A 75 2.51 6.84 -24.72
N ILE A 76 3.56 6.98 -23.89
CA ILE A 76 4.18 5.85 -23.19
C ILE A 76 4.06 6.03 -21.68
N TRP A 77 4.58 7.14 -21.14
CA TRP A 77 4.68 7.33 -19.70
C TRP A 77 3.33 7.48 -19.00
N GLU A 78 2.48 8.40 -19.48
CA GLU A 78 1.16 8.64 -18.91
C GLU A 78 0.29 7.40 -19.01
N HIS A 79 0.30 6.71 -20.16
CA HIS A 79 -0.46 5.48 -20.32
C HIS A 79 -0.01 4.40 -19.32
N ALA A 80 1.30 4.16 -19.21
CA ALA A 80 1.86 3.18 -18.28
C ALA A 80 1.54 3.52 -16.81
N THR A 81 1.68 4.78 -16.42
CA THR A 81 1.53 5.22 -15.01
C THR A 81 0.08 5.43 -14.58
N SER A 82 -0.83 5.81 -15.49
CA SER A 82 -2.24 6.09 -15.16
C SER A 82 -3.20 4.91 -15.41
N THR A 83 -2.81 3.97 -16.28
CA THR A 83 -3.69 2.84 -16.66
C THR A 83 -3.03 1.48 -16.51
N GLY A 84 -1.69 1.38 -16.47
CA GLY A 84 -0.99 0.09 -16.43
C GLY A 84 -1.30 -0.75 -15.18
N GLY A 85 -1.63 -0.10 -14.06
CA GLY A 85 -2.03 -0.76 -12.81
C GLY A 85 -3.53 -1.03 -12.66
N ARG A 86 -4.35 -0.65 -13.64
CA ARG A 86 -5.82 -0.60 -13.45
C ARG A 86 -6.49 -1.97 -13.52
N SER A 87 -6.03 -2.85 -14.40
CA SER A 87 -6.63 -4.17 -14.62
C SER A 87 -6.35 -5.13 -13.47
N LEU A 88 -7.31 -6.01 -13.14
CA LEU A 88 -7.10 -7.13 -12.18
C LEU A 88 -5.87 -8.01 -12.50
N ARG A 89 -5.45 -8.05 -13.76
CA ARG A 89 -4.21 -8.74 -14.16
C ARG A 89 -2.98 -8.19 -13.42
N SER A 90 -2.98 -6.90 -13.09
CA SER A 90 -1.88 -6.24 -12.39
C SER A 90 -1.67 -6.85 -11.00
N CYS A 91 -2.73 -7.23 -10.26
CA CYS A 91 -2.59 -7.94 -8.98
C CYS A 91 -1.80 -9.26 -9.13
N VAL A 92 -2.02 -9.97 -10.23
CA VAL A 92 -1.33 -11.23 -10.51
C VAL A 92 0.16 -10.98 -10.76
N TYR A 93 0.49 -9.93 -11.51
CA TYR A 93 1.88 -9.53 -11.72
C TYR A 93 2.57 -9.12 -10.41
N GLU A 94 1.89 -8.33 -9.59
CA GLU A 94 2.41 -7.95 -8.27
C GLU A 94 2.62 -9.19 -7.39
N ARG A 95 1.67 -10.13 -7.39
CA ARG A 95 1.79 -11.39 -6.65
C ARG A 95 2.98 -12.22 -7.12
N CYS A 96 3.19 -12.35 -8.43
CA CYS A 96 4.32 -13.07 -9.01
C CYS A 96 5.66 -12.44 -8.59
N LEU A 97 5.78 -11.11 -8.69
CA LEU A 97 6.96 -10.39 -8.25
C LEU A 97 7.22 -10.58 -6.74
N SER A 98 6.15 -10.55 -5.95
CA SER A 98 6.21 -10.68 -4.49
C SER A 98 6.72 -12.03 -3.99
N GLN A 99 6.73 -13.07 -4.84
CA GLN A 99 7.38 -14.35 -4.52
C GLN A 99 8.85 -14.15 -4.15
N LEU A 100 9.53 -13.18 -4.78
CA LEU A 100 10.92 -12.84 -4.50
C LEU A 100 11.13 -12.29 -3.08
N PHE A 101 10.06 -11.81 -2.42
CA PHE A 101 10.11 -11.19 -1.11
C PHE A 101 9.69 -12.15 0.01
N THR A 102 9.16 -13.33 -0.34
CA THR A 102 8.73 -14.36 0.63
C THR A 102 9.80 -14.75 1.65
N PRO A 103 11.12 -14.81 1.34
CA PRO A 103 12.12 -15.17 2.35
C PRO A 103 12.14 -14.24 3.58
N LEU A 104 11.71 -12.99 3.42
CA LEU A 104 11.61 -12.03 4.53
C LEU A 104 10.51 -12.39 5.54
N PHE A 105 9.53 -13.22 5.15
CA PHE A 105 8.33 -13.50 5.95
C PHE A 105 8.26 -14.94 6.48
N ILE A 106 9.17 -15.82 6.09
CA ILE A 106 9.13 -17.26 6.44
C ILE A 106 9.10 -17.46 7.96
N ASN A 107 9.91 -16.71 8.69
CA ASN A 107 10.14 -16.89 10.13
C ASN A 107 9.16 -16.11 11.02
N PHE A 108 8.27 -15.29 10.46
CA PHE A 108 7.25 -14.62 11.27
C PHE A 108 6.19 -15.61 11.74
N GLN A 109 5.70 -15.40 12.96
CA GLN A 109 4.50 -16.06 13.48
C GLN A 109 3.31 -15.73 12.56
N LYS A 110 2.50 -16.74 12.20
CA LYS A 110 1.49 -16.58 11.15
C LYS A 110 0.25 -15.81 11.58
N ASP A 111 0.01 -15.76 12.89
CA ASP A 111 -1.13 -15.08 13.49
C ASP A 111 -0.79 -13.66 13.98
N ILE A 112 0.47 -13.21 13.86
CA ILE A 112 0.83 -11.81 14.18
C ILE A 112 0.10 -10.87 13.21
N PRO A 113 -0.55 -9.79 13.69
CA PRO A 113 -1.17 -8.84 12.79
C PRO A 113 -0.12 -8.08 12.00
N LEU A 114 -0.41 -7.83 10.73
CA LEU A 114 0.46 -7.12 9.80
C LEU A 114 -0.33 -6.05 9.04
N LEU A 115 0.18 -4.82 9.06
CA LEU A 115 -0.23 -3.74 8.18
C LEU A 115 0.72 -3.71 6.97
N SER A 116 0.16 -3.88 5.78
CA SER A 116 0.88 -3.88 4.51
C SER A 116 0.68 -2.53 3.83
N LEU A 117 1.74 -1.71 3.80
CA LEU A 117 1.68 -0.38 3.16
C LEU A 117 2.00 -0.41 1.66
N HIS A 118 2.39 -1.57 1.14
CA HIS A 118 2.59 -1.82 -0.28
C HIS A 118 2.09 -3.22 -0.63
N PRO A 119 1.49 -3.44 -1.82
CA PRO A 119 0.95 -4.75 -2.22
C PRO A 119 1.97 -5.88 -2.17
N TRP A 120 3.23 -5.56 -2.44
CA TRP A 120 4.35 -6.50 -2.35
C TRP A 120 4.48 -7.19 -1.01
N ILE A 121 4.30 -6.44 0.07
CA ILE A 121 4.36 -6.96 1.43
C ILE A 121 3.15 -7.85 1.69
N GLY A 122 1.96 -7.39 1.30
CA GLY A 122 0.72 -8.13 1.50
C GLY A 122 0.75 -9.47 0.76
N HIS A 123 1.12 -9.46 -0.52
CA HIS A 123 1.25 -10.68 -1.32
C HIS A 123 2.31 -11.62 -0.75
N ALA A 124 3.49 -11.12 -0.38
CA ALA A 124 4.55 -11.96 0.21
C ALA A 124 4.11 -12.57 1.55
N ALA A 125 3.44 -11.80 2.40
CA ALA A 125 2.90 -12.26 3.67
C ALA A 125 1.82 -13.35 3.47
N VAL A 126 0.87 -13.14 2.54
CA VAL A 126 -0.16 -14.12 2.17
C VAL A 126 0.49 -15.40 1.65
N LEU A 127 1.48 -15.30 0.75
CA LEU A 127 2.22 -16.45 0.20
C LEU A 127 2.95 -17.24 1.31
N CYS A 128 3.37 -16.57 2.38
CA CYS A 128 3.98 -17.19 3.56
C CYS A 128 2.99 -17.68 4.63
N GLY A 129 1.69 -17.66 4.34
CA GLY A 129 0.63 -18.20 5.20
C GLY A 129 0.25 -17.31 6.39
N MET A 130 0.62 -16.03 6.36
CA MET A 130 0.16 -15.07 7.38
C MET A 130 -1.34 -14.81 7.22
N LYS A 131 -2.07 -14.75 8.34
CA LYS A 131 -3.55 -14.73 8.33
C LYS A 131 -4.16 -13.36 8.62
N ASN A 132 -3.46 -12.56 9.43
CA ASN A 132 -4.00 -11.32 9.98
C ASN A 132 -3.42 -10.10 9.26
N ILE A 133 -3.71 -9.96 7.96
CA ILE A 133 -3.14 -8.91 7.12
C ILE A 133 -4.18 -7.86 6.80
N VAL A 134 -3.79 -6.59 6.96
CA VAL A 134 -4.54 -5.44 6.47
C VAL A 134 -3.69 -4.68 5.45
N SER A 135 -4.12 -4.67 4.19
CA SER A 135 -3.50 -3.92 3.10
C SER A 135 -4.02 -2.48 3.09
N ILE A 136 -3.11 -1.52 3.16
CA ILE A 136 -3.42 -0.09 3.22
C ILE A 136 -3.33 0.47 1.80
N ILE A 137 -4.42 1.06 1.31
CA ILE A 137 -4.48 1.65 -0.03
C ILE A 137 -4.39 3.18 0.08
N PRO A 138 -3.24 3.80 -0.25
CA PRO A 138 -3.07 5.25 -0.15
C PRO A 138 -3.76 6.04 -1.26
N ASP A 139 -4.02 5.44 -2.40
CA ASP A 139 -4.47 6.16 -3.59
C ASP A 139 -5.99 6.37 -3.58
N ASN A 140 -6.42 7.48 -4.17
CA ASN A 140 -7.83 7.80 -4.40
C ASN A 140 -8.31 7.32 -5.76
N LEU A 141 -7.40 6.99 -6.69
CA LEU A 141 -7.73 6.35 -7.96
C LEU A 141 -7.77 4.82 -7.75
N PRO A 142 -8.93 4.17 -7.99
CA PRO A 142 -9.02 2.72 -7.91
C PRO A 142 -8.15 2.06 -8.98
N LEU A 143 -7.02 1.51 -8.56
CA LEU A 143 -6.12 0.71 -9.38
C LEU A 143 -6.02 -0.69 -8.77
N ALA A 144 -6.26 -1.71 -9.60
CA ALA A 144 -6.31 -3.08 -9.12
C ALA A 144 -4.97 -3.55 -8.53
N PHE A 145 -3.81 -3.06 -8.98
CA PHE A 145 -2.52 -3.51 -8.42
C PHE A 145 -2.40 -3.35 -6.89
N TRP A 146 -3.21 -2.45 -6.28
CA TRP A 146 -3.31 -2.30 -4.83
C TRP A 146 -3.99 -3.48 -4.10
N LEU A 147 -4.77 -4.29 -4.82
CA LEU A 147 -5.54 -5.40 -4.28
C LEU A 147 -4.66 -6.62 -4.01
N VAL A 148 -4.74 -7.11 -2.78
CA VAL A 148 -4.07 -8.30 -2.30
C VAL A 148 -5.11 -9.32 -1.88
N GLU A 149 -5.34 -10.33 -2.72
CA GLU A 149 -6.26 -11.41 -2.38
C GLU A 149 -5.86 -12.11 -1.07
N GLY A 150 -6.83 -12.32 -0.18
CA GLY A 150 -6.64 -12.91 1.14
C GLY A 150 -6.43 -11.92 2.28
N THR A 151 -6.45 -10.61 2.01
CA THR A 151 -6.32 -9.57 3.04
C THR A 151 -7.59 -8.74 3.19
N ARG A 152 -7.67 -8.00 4.31
CA ARG A 152 -8.61 -6.88 4.43
C ARG A 152 -7.93 -5.63 3.88
N HIS A 153 -8.69 -4.77 3.22
CA HIS A 153 -8.20 -3.53 2.63
C HIS A 153 -8.78 -2.34 3.38
N THR A 154 -8.00 -1.28 3.50
CA THR A 154 -8.51 0.03 3.92
C THR A 154 -8.34 1.03 2.80
N VAL A 155 -9.28 1.97 2.69
CA VAL A 155 -9.26 3.10 1.76
C VAL A 155 -9.64 4.39 2.48
N GLN A 156 -9.31 5.53 1.89
CA GLN A 156 -9.43 6.84 2.54
C GLN A 156 -10.74 7.59 2.27
N SER A 157 -11.57 7.15 1.33
CA SER A 157 -12.77 7.90 0.91
C SER A 157 -13.91 7.00 0.42
N PRO A 158 -15.16 7.51 0.45
CA PRO A 158 -16.31 6.79 -0.10
C PRO A 158 -16.18 6.49 -1.59
N SER A 159 -15.54 7.39 -2.35
CA SER A 159 -15.32 7.20 -3.79
C SER A 159 -14.34 6.05 -4.06
N ALA A 160 -13.24 6.00 -3.31
CA ALA A 160 -12.30 4.89 -3.39
C ALA A 160 -12.96 3.59 -2.93
N TYR A 161 -13.75 3.63 -1.85
CA TYR A 161 -14.52 2.49 -1.37
C TYR A 161 -15.42 1.92 -2.45
N MET A 162 -16.26 2.76 -3.07
CA MET A 162 -17.14 2.31 -4.14
C MET A 162 -16.36 1.79 -5.35
N GLY A 163 -15.31 2.48 -5.76
CA GLY A 163 -14.47 2.09 -6.89
C GLY A 163 -13.84 0.71 -6.72
N TYR A 164 -13.28 0.41 -5.54
CA TYR A 164 -12.75 -0.92 -5.24
C TYR A 164 -13.86 -1.95 -5.00
N ARG A 165 -14.93 -1.58 -4.28
CA ARG A 165 -16.04 -2.48 -3.96
C ARG A 165 -16.71 -3.02 -5.21
N THR A 166 -16.85 -2.22 -6.26
CA THR A 166 -17.42 -2.64 -7.55
C THR A 166 -16.37 -3.01 -8.59
N LEU A 167 -15.07 -2.91 -8.24
CA LEU A 167 -13.94 -3.12 -9.15
C LEU A 167 -14.06 -2.27 -10.44
N LEU A 168 -14.43 -0.99 -10.26
CA LEU A 168 -14.74 -0.06 -11.34
C LEU A 168 -13.56 0.09 -12.31
N SER A 169 -13.81 -0.17 -13.61
CA SER A 169 -12.82 -0.07 -14.69
C SER A 169 -11.60 -0.99 -14.54
N MET A 170 -11.68 -2.01 -13.69
CA MET A 170 -10.62 -3.03 -13.50
C MET A 170 -10.83 -4.25 -14.39
N ASP A 171 -11.94 -4.25 -15.16
CA ASP A 171 -12.22 -5.22 -16.19
C ASP A 171 -11.11 -5.12 -17.26
N ALA A 172 -10.55 -6.28 -17.58
CA ALA A 172 -9.54 -6.39 -18.63
C ALA A 172 -10.27 -6.56 -19.97
N HIS A 173 -10.19 -7.76 -20.54
CA HIS A 173 -11.03 -8.20 -21.65
C HIS A 173 -12.26 -8.99 -21.16
N TYR A 174 -12.41 -9.16 -19.85
CA TYR A 174 -13.41 -10.03 -19.24
C TYR A 174 -14.33 -9.22 -18.32
N PRO A 175 -15.66 -9.44 -18.40
CA PRO A 175 -16.61 -8.72 -17.56
C PRO A 175 -16.46 -9.14 -16.11
N ILE A 176 -16.54 -8.17 -15.21
CA ILE A 176 -16.57 -8.41 -13.77
C ILE A 176 -17.98 -8.83 -13.39
N THR A 177 -18.10 -10.05 -12.87
CA THR A 177 -19.40 -10.65 -12.49
C THR A 177 -19.68 -10.56 -11.00
N ASN A 178 -18.64 -10.32 -10.20
CA ASN A 178 -18.73 -10.28 -8.75
C ASN A 178 -17.98 -9.06 -8.23
N CYS A 179 -18.57 -8.45 -7.21
CA CYS A 179 -17.89 -7.43 -6.44
C CYS A 179 -16.86 -8.03 -5.47
N LEU A 180 -16.03 -7.18 -4.87
CA LEU A 180 -15.23 -7.60 -3.72
C LEU A 180 -16.12 -8.12 -2.58
N PRO A 181 -15.75 -9.23 -1.91
CA PRO A 181 -16.54 -9.80 -0.83
C PRO A 181 -16.78 -8.80 0.31
N GLN A 182 -17.95 -8.88 0.93
CA GLN A 182 -18.29 -8.02 2.07
C GLN A 182 -17.30 -8.21 3.22
N GLY A 183 -16.93 -7.12 3.89
CA GLY A 183 -15.99 -7.14 5.02
C GLY A 183 -14.51 -7.22 4.64
N THR A 184 -14.17 -7.35 3.35
CA THR A 184 -12.77 -7.33 2.86
C THR A 184 -12.26 -5.93 2.52
N LEU A 185 -13.14 -4.92 2.55
CA LEU A 185 -12.82 -3.52 2.29
C LEU A 185 -13.48 -2.64 3.35
N ILE A 186 -12.71 -1.70 3.91
CA ILE A 186 -13.13 -0.79 4.98
C ILE A 186 -12.75 0.64 4.56
N GLU A 187 -13.69 1.57 4.66
CA GLU A 187 -13.39 2.99 4.59
C GLU A 187 -12.87 3.44 5.96
N ALA A 188 -11.56 3.69 6.05
CA ALA A 188 -10.89 4.02 7.30
C ALA A 188 -10.62 5.53 7.47
N GLY A 189 -10.91 6.32 6.44
CA GLY A 189 -10.54 7.73 6.39
C GLY A 189 -9.04 7.93 6.20
N HIS A 190 -8.54 9.09 6.59
CA HIS A 190 -7.17 9.50 6.30
C HIS A 190 -6.12 8.84 7.21
N TYR A 191 -4.98 8.49 6.62
CA TYR A 191 -3.84 7.92 7.35
C TYR A 191 -2.98 9.04 7.93
N VAL A 192 -3.26 9.43 9.16
CA VAL A 192 -2.60 10.53 9.88
C VAL A 192 -2.21 10.08 11.28
N ASP A 193 -1.04 10.53 11.73
CA ASP A 193 -0.48 10.27 13.06
C ASP A 193 -1.48 10.70 14.16
N TYR A 194 -1.56 9.90 15.23
CA TYR A 194 -2.44 10.18 16.36
C TYR A 194 -2.12 11.53 17.01
N GLU A 195 -0.84 11.88 17.14
CA GLU A 195 -0.42 13.14 17.75
C GLU A 195 -0.96 14.36 17.00
N ILE A 196 -1.08 14.27 15.66
CA ILE A 196 -1.63 15.35 14.82
C ILE A 196 -3.15 15.39 14.93
N VAL A 197 -3.81 14.22 14.87
CA VAL A 197 -5.27 14.15 14.89
C VAL A 197 -5.83 14.54 16.27
N SER A 198 -5.15 14.18 17.35
CA SER A 198 -5.61 14.44 18.71
C SER A 198 -5.70 15.93 19.07
N THR A 199 -5.01 16.81 18.34
CA THR A 199 -5.01 18.27 18.58
C THR A 199 -5.83 19.06 17.55
N ILE A 200 -6.49 18.39 16.59
CA ILE A 200 -7.07 19.04 15.41
C ILE A 200 -8.05 20.16 15.76
N GLU A 201 -8.95 19.94 16.72
CA GLU A 201 -9.97 20.93 17.11
C GLU A 201 -9.34 22.18 17.74
N HIS A 202 -8.34 21.97 18.60
CA HIS A 202 -7.59 23.05 19.22
C HIS A 202 -6.80 23.86 18.18
N ASP A 203 -6.13 23.18 17.25
CA ASP A 203 -5.31 23.83 16.23
C ASP A 203 -6.15 24.58 15.19
N CYS A 204 -7.31 24.02 14.82
CA CYS A 204 -8.30 24.70 13.98
C CYS A 204 -8.87 25.95 14.67
N SER A 205 -9.24 25.85 15.95
CA SER A 205 -9.76 26.99 16.72
C SER A 205 -8.74 28.13 16.80
N ARG A 206 -7.50 27.82 17.16
CA ARG A 206 -6.40 28.80 17.19
C ARG A 206 -6.12 29.43 15.83
N ARG A 207 -6.37 28.72 14.73
CA ARG A 207 -6.21 29.25 13.38
C ARG A 207 -7.29 30.25 13.03
N LEU A 208 -8.54 29.98 13.45
CA LEU A 208 -9.67 30.89 13.27
C LEU A 208 -9.56 32.16 14.12
N GLU A 209 -9.01 32.07 15.34
CA GLU A 209 -8.79 33.23 16.21
C GLU A 209 -7.71 34.19 15.70
N ARG A 210 -6.83 33.72 14.81
CA ARG A 210 -5.77 34.55 14.19
C ARG A 210 -6.22 35.27 12.92
N SER A 211 -7.36 34.87 12.35
CA SER A 211 -7.95 35.45 11.13
C SER A 211 -8.99 36.51 11.47
#